data_AF-A0A9Q1ATG0-F1
#
_entry.id   AF-A0A9Q1ATG0-F1
#
_cell.length_a   1.000
_cell.length_b   1.000
_cell.length_c   1.000
_cell.angle_alpha   90.00
_cell.angle_beta   90.00
_cell.angle_gamma   90.00
#
_symmetry.space_group_name_H-M   'P 1'
#
loop_
_entity.id
_entity.type
_entity.pdbx_description
1 polymer ?
#
loop_
_entity_poly.entity_id
_entity_poly.type
_entity_poly.pdbx_seq_one_letter_code
_entity_poly.pdbx_strand_id
1 'polypeptide(L)'
;METPEGNRLITQLKLHLHKEKLKIGHASDGYPITNYYQYSLGVLALCTHEKKIDEHVIHKLLHAEKHGLFRHNSDISVDTEAMAGLAFACLQQQTAFYPHELLAKLNLSLQRVTEKILQAQTSEGAFGNIYSSPLAVQFLIATRTHQKKPECPAAVAALFQSLEQGNFRNALIKSQLLPVFYGKSYLDITHKECQTERGGAEESLVLAAPTPASGKANPQRRIGVQLVVKRPPRRDYLYKQVLYVPLGSSLLDVLKAAERQARVPFTFETQNSLSGPMLTGVMGIKAEAGERKYWKILRAPHSVLDEGGYWERQEMLCALETLPFWRHRYKKGFWPRQLSPGVA
;
A
#
# COMPACT_ATOMS: atom_id res chain seq x y z
N MET A 1 -0.69 18.94 26.59
CA MET A 1 0.60 18.91 27.30
C MET A 1 1.52 17.92 26.60
N GLU A 2 2.73 18.33 26.21
CA GLU A 2 3.73 17.40 25.70
C GLU A 2 4.26 16.54 26.86
N THR A 3 4.06 15.21 26.79
CA THR A 3 4.61 14.30 27.78
C THR A 3 6.04 13.90 27.40
N PRO A 4 6.91 13.55 28.37
CA PRO A 4 8.26 13.05 28.07
C PRO A 4 8.25 11.86 27.11
N GLU A 5 7.26 10.98 27.24
CA GLU A 5 7.04 9.84 26.37
C GLU A 5 6.63 10.26 24.95
N GLY A 6 5.73 11.24 24.81
CA GLY A 6 5.35 11.80 23.52
C GLY A 6 6.53 12.42 22.78
N ASN A 7 7.35 13.19 23.50
CA ASN A 7 8.56 13.81 22.93
C ASN A 7 9.60 12.76 22.51
N ARG A 8 9.72 11.66 23.26
CA ARG A 8 10.55 10.51 22.87
C ARG A 8 10.05 9.87 21.55
N LEU A 9 8.74 9.64 21.42
CA LEU A 9 8.15 9.05 20.20
C LEU A 9 8.33 9.94 18.97
N ILE A 10 8.10 11.25 19.12
CA ILE A 10 8.34 12.24 18.06
C ILE A 10 9.81 12.21 17.62
N THR A 11 10.74 12.18 18.58
CA THR A 11 12.17 12.12 18.30
C THR A 11 12.55 10.83 17.57
N GLN A 12 12.00 9.68 17.98
CA GLN A 12 12.22 8.41 17.32
C GLN A 12 11.70 8.42 15.87
N LEU A 13 10.52 8.97 15.62
CA LEU A 13 9.96 9.07 14.27
C LEU A 13 10.79 9.99 13.38
N LYS A 14 11.26 11.14 13.89
CA LYS A 14 12.19 12.00 13.17
C LYS A 14 13.49 11.26 12.83
N LEU A 15 14.09 10.57 13.79
CA LEU A 15 15.30 9.77 13.56
C LEU A 15 15.07 8.68 12.50
N HIS A 16 13.89 8.05 12.50
CA HIS A 16 13.54 7.06 11.50
C HIS A 16 13.47 7.66 10.09
N LEU A 17 12.77 8.79 9.91
CA LEU A 17 12.72 9.50 8.63
C LEU A 17 14.09 9.99 8.16
N HIS A 18 14.99 10.37 9.07
CA HIS A 18 16.36 10.69 8.73
C HIS A 18 17.14 9.46 8.23
N LYS A 19 16.99 8.29 8.86
CA LYS A 19 17.60 7.04 8.38
C LYS A 19 17.09 6.66 6.99
N GLU A 20 15.78 6.80 6.78
CA GLU A 20 15.15 6.62 5.47
C GLU A 20 15.73 7.57 4.41
N LYS A 21 15.83 8.87 4.73
CA LYS A 21 16.45 9.91 3.89
C LYS A 21 17.89 9.54 3.51
N LEU A 22 18.69 9.09 4.48
CA LEU A 22 20.08 8.68 4.23
C LEU A 22 20.17 7.48 3.30
N LYS A 23 19.24 6.53 3.40
CA LYS A 23 19.18 5.36 2.50
C LYS A 23 18.79 5.72 1.07
N ILE A 24 17.92 6.72 0.89
CA ILE A 24 17.59 7.29 -0.42
C ILE A 24 18.82 7.96 -1.06
N GLY A 25 19.74 8.48 -0.25
CA GLY A 25 21.02 9.03 -0.69
C GLY A 25 20.91 10.45 -1.24
N HIS A 26 22.04 11.17 -1.34
CA HIS A 26 22.07 12.57 -1.79
C HIS A 26 21.52 12.75 -3.20
N ALA A 27 21.92 11.88 -4.14
CA ALA A 27 21.49 11.91 -5.53
C ALA A 27 20.05 11.42 -5.76
N SER A 28 19.36 10.94 -4.71
CA SER A 28 18.01 10.38 -4.79
C SER A 28 17.90 9.18 -5.77
N ASP A 29 18.98 8.42 -5.89
CA ASP A 29 19.10 7.22 -6.71
C ASP A 29 18.79 5.93 -5.92
N GLY A 30 18.74 6.04 -4.59
CA GLY A 30 18.33 5.00 -3.67
C GLY A 30 16.81 4.92 -3.46
N TYR A 31 16.43 4.05 -2.52
CA TYR A 31 15.06 3.84 -2.08
C TYR A 31 15.00 3.91 -0.56
N PRO A 32 13.84 4.23 0.04
CA PRO A 32 13.67 4.08 1.48
C PRO A 32 13.97 2.63 1.93
N ILE A 33 14.41 2.48 3.18
CA ILE A 33 14.54 1.23 3.92
C ILE A 33 13.20 0.48 3.91
N THR A 34 12.09 1.21 4.09
CA THR A 34 10.72 0.68 4.01
C THR A 34 10.10 0.87 2.61
N ASN A 35 9.25 1.88 2.44
CA ASN A 35 8.62 2.28 1.19
C ASN A 35 8.14 3.75 1.30
N TYR A 36 7.79 4.37 0.17
CA TYR A 36 7.32 5.76 0.17
C TYR A 36 5.97 5.95 0.85
N TYR A 37 5.15 4.90 0.99
CA TYR A 37 3.91 4.96 1.77
C TYR A 37 4.21 5.20 3.26
N GLN A 38 5.11 4.43 3.86
CA GLN A 38 5.52 4.61 5.27
C GLN A 38 6.30 5.91 5.47
N TYR A 39 7.14 6.29 4.50
CA TYR A 39 7.80 7.59 4.51
C TYR A 39 6.79 8.74 4.58
N SER A 40 5.76 8.68 3.73
CA SER A 40 4.67 9.66 3.69
C SER A 40 3.84 9.64 4.96
N LEU A 41 3.51 8.46 5.49
CA LEU A 41 2.78 8.31 6.75
C LEU A 41 3.53 8.92 7.93
N GLY A 42 4.86 8.74 8.00
CA GLY A 42 5.68 9.37 9.04
C GLY A 42 5.72 10.90 8.92
N VAL A 43 5.78 11.43 7.70
CA VAL A 43 5.69 12.88 7.44
C VAL A 43 4.31 13.41 7.85
N LEU A 44 3.23 12.73 7.45
CA LEU A 44 1.87 13.07 7.80
C LEU A 44 1.67 13.09 9.32
N ALA A 45 2.08 12.05 10.02
CA ALA A 45 1.92 11.94 11.48
C ALA A 45 2.63 13.07 12.25
N LEU A 46 3.84 13.44 11.85
CA LEU A 46 4.55 14.59 12.44
C LEU A 46 3.82 15.91 12.15
N CYS A 47 3.36 16.08 10.91
CA CYS A 47 2.65 17.28 10.50
C CYS A 47 1.31 17.46 11.23
N THR A 48 0.53 16.38 11.40
CA THR A 48 -0.75 16.43 12.13
C THR A 48 -0.60 16.70 13.62
N HIS A 49 0.63 16.71 14.13
CA HIS A 49 0.97 17.09 15.51
C HIS A 49 1.77 18.39 15.57
N GLU A 50 1.73 19.19 14.50
CA GLU A 50 2.38 20.49 14.39
C GLU A 50 3.89 20.41 14.67
N LYS A 51 4.52 19.29 14.31
CA LYS A 51 5.98 19.11 14.48
C LYS A 51 6.69 19.45 13.18
N LYS A 52 7.54 20.48 13.22
CA LYS A 52 8.44 20.83 12.11
C LYS A 52 9.30 19.64 11.70
N ILE A 53 9.39 19.42 10.39
CA ILE A 53 10.13 18.35 9.73
C ILE A 53 11.32 18.97 8.99
N ASP A 54 12.44 18.24 8.91
CA ASP A 54 13.60 18.64 8.10
C ASP A 54 13.17 18.79 6.62
N GLU A 55 13.45 19.94 6.01
CA GLU A 55 13.11 20.23 4.62
C GLU A 55 13.73 19.22 3.65
N HIS A 56 14.91 18.67 3.95
CA HIS A 56 15.52 17.63 3.14
C HIS A 56 14.71 16.33 3.14
N VAL A 57 14.01 16.01 4.24
CA VAL A 57 13.09 14.85 4.29
C VAL A 57 11.91 15.12 3.34
N ILE A 58 11.33 16.32 3.41
CA ILE A 58 10.22 16.73 2.52
C ILE A 58 10.67 16.71 1.05
N HIS A 59 11.86 17.22 0.75
CA HIS A 59 12.41 17.24 -0.61
C HIS A 59 12.63 15.84 -1.20
N LYS A 60 12.96 14.82 -0.39
CA LYS A 60 13.04 13.44 -0.89
C LYS A 60 11.68 12.92 -1.32
N LEU A 61 10.62 13.24 -0.57
CA LEU A 61 9.27 12.84 -0.95
C LEU A 61 8.77 13.59 -2.19
N LEU A 62 9.00 14.91 -2.27
CA LEU A 62 8.69 15.72 -3.46
C LEU A 62 9.43 15.22 -4.71
N HIS A 63 10.72 14.89 -4.56
CA HIS A 63 11.51 14.34 -5.67
C HIS A 63 10.93 13.00 -6.13
N ALA A 64 10.59 12.10 -5.20
CA ALA A 64 10.03 10.80 -5.52
C ALA A 64 8.68 10.91 -6.26
N GLU A 65 7.80 11.81 -5.82
CA GLU A 65 6.53 12.09 -6.50
C GLU A 65 6.77 12.62 -7.92
N LYS A 66 7.59 13.66 -8.06
CA LYS A 66 7.87 14.34 -9.33
C LYS A 66 8.47 13.38 -10.37
N HIS A 67 9.31 12.45 -9.94
CA HIS A 67 9.97 11.48 -10.80
C HIS A 67 9.18 10.17 -10.95
N GLY A 68 7.95 10.09 -10.44
CA GLY A 68 7.08 8.93 -10.59
C GLY A 68 7.66 7.67 -9.93
N LEU A 69 8.31 7.81 -8.78
CA LEU A 69 8.92 6.70 -8.04
C LEU A 69 7.91 5.94 -7.16
N PHE A 70 6.67 6.42 -7.06
CA PHE A 70 5.57 5.76 -6.35
C PHE A 70 4.96 4.64 -7.18
N ARG A 71 5.81 3.67 -7.55
CA ARG A 71 5.44 2.58 -8.44
C ARG A 71 5.76 1.24 -7.80
N HIS A 72 4.90 0.28 -8.08
CA HIS A 72 5.12 -1.11 -7.80
C HIS A 72 5.15 -1.86 -9.14
N ASN A 73 6.33 -2.36 -9.52
CA ASN A 73 6.60 -2.82 -10.89
C ASN A 73 6.34 -1.70 -11.93
N SER A 74 5.52 -1.96 -12.94
CA SER A 74 5.12 -0.99 -13.97
C SER A 74 4.05 -0.01 -13.48
N ASP A 75 3.35 -0.31 -12.39
CA ASP A 75 2.06 0.31 -12.08
C ASP A 75 2.22 1.36 -10.98
N ILE A 76 1.43 2.43 -11.08
CA ILE A 76 1.39 3.48 -10.06
C ILE A 76 0.72 2.91 -8.81
N SER A 77 1.29 3.17 -7.63
CA SER A 77 0.67 2.83 -6.35
C SER A 77 -0.24 3.97 -5.91
N VAL A 78 -1.54 3.81 -6.13
CA VAL A 78 -2.56 4.78 -5.69
C VAL A 78 -2.50 4.99 -4.17
N ASP A 79 -2.25 3.95 -3.38
CA ASP A 79 -2.07 4.06 -1.92
C ASP A 79 -0.91 5.01 -1.55
N THR A 80 0.22 4.88 -2.26
CA THR A 80 1.40 5.70 -2.01
C THR A 80 1.18 7.15 -2.44
N GLU A 81 0.58 7.36 -3.62
CA GLU A 81 0.21 8.69 -4.11
C GLU A 81 -0.77 9.37 -3.14
N ALA A 82 -1.82 8.67 -2.68
CA ALA A 82 -2.79 9.22 -1.75
C ALA A 82 -2.17 9.56 -0.37
N MET A 83 -1.32 8.68 0.16
CA MET A 83 -0.63 8.92 1.44
C MET A 83 0.35 10.11 1.34
N ALA A 84 1.10 10.20 0.23
CA ALA A 84 1.98 11.34 -0.04
C ALA A 84 1.19 12.64 -0.22
N GLY A 85 0.06 12.57 -0.93
CA GLY A 85 -0.86 13.67 -1.11
C GLY A 85 -1.40 14.22 0.22
N LEU A 86 -1.86 13.34 1.13
CA LEU A 86 -2.29 13.74 2.47
C LEU A 86 -1.15 14.43 3.24
N ALA A 87 0.07 13.89 3.16
CA ALA A 87 1.24 14.51 3.78
C ALA A 87 1.54 15.91 3.21
N PHE A 88 1.48 16.07 1.88
CA PHE A 88 1.68 17.37 1.23
C PHE A 88 0.60 18.38 1.59
N ALA A 89 -0.66 17.94 1.65
CA ALA A 89 -1.80 18.78 2.00
C ALA A 89 -1.67 19.29 3.44
N CYS A 90 -1.24 18.42 4.37
CA CYS A 90 -0.92 18.85 5.73
C CYS A 90 0.22 19.89 5.75
N LEU A 91 1.34 19.60 5.08
CA LEU A 91 2.50 20.49 5.07
C LEU A 91 2.20 21.86 4.45
N GLN A 92 1.32 21.92 3.45
CA GLN A 92 0.89 23.16 2.82
C GLN A 92 0.18 24.11 3.81
N GLN A 93 -0.47 23.57 4.84
CA GLN A 93 -1.13 24.35 5.90
C GLN A 93 -0.14 24.92 6.92
N GLN A 94 1.09 24.40 6.98
CA GLN A 94 2.12 24.77 7.96
C GLN A 94 2.95 25.98 7.50
N THR A 95 2.27 27.08 7.13
CA THR A 95 2.90 28.28 6.53
C THR A 95 3.92 28.96 7.44
N ALA A 96 3.81 28.79 8.76
CA ALA A 96 4.76 29.30 9.73
C ALA A 96 6.11 28.55 9.76
N PHE A 97 6.15 27.29 9.30
CA PHE A 97 7.35 26.45 9.43
C PHE A 97 8.24 26.45 8.19
N TYR A 98 7.68 26.75 7.01
CA TYR A 98 8.32 26.48 5.73
C TYR A 98 8.31 27.72 4.81
N PRO A 99 9.37 27.90 3.99
CA PRO A 99 9.46 29.03 3.07
C PRO A 99 8.44 28.91 1.93
N HIS A 100 8.05 30.05 1.36
CA HIS A 100 7.07 30.13 0.26
C HIS A 100 7.46 29.27 -0.95
N GLU A 101 8.75 29.15 -1.27
CA GLU A 101 9.24 28.30 -2.36
C GLU A 101 8.91 26.81 -2.14
N LEU A 102 9.06 26.32 -0.91
CA LEU A 102 8.72 24.94 -0.56
C LEU A 102 7.21 24.72 -0.62
N LEU A 103 6.41 25.68 -0.11
CA LEU A 103 4.95 25.64 -0.18
C LEU A 103 4.45 25.63 -1.63
N ALA A 104 5.08 26.39 -2.54
CA ALA A 104 4.76 26.36 -3.96
C ALA A 104 5.06 24.99 -4.59
N LYS A 105 6.19 24.35 -4.23
CA LYS A 105 6.51 22.99 -4.69
C LYS A 105 5.50 21.95 -4.18
N LEU A 106 5.06 22.07 -2.92
CA LEU A 106 4.02 21.22 -2.33
C LEU A 106 2.70 21.36 -3.10
N ASN A 107 2.28 22.59 -3.41
CA ASN A 107 1.06 22.83 -4.20
C ASN A 107 1.12 22.19 -5.60
N LEU A 108 2.27 22.32 -6.29
CA LEU A 108 2.48 21.66 -7.58
C LEU A 108 2.45 20.13 -7.47
N SER A 109 2.98 19.57 -6.38
CA SER A 109 2.88 18.12 -6.12
C SER A 109 1.46 17.68 -5.82
N LEU A 110 0.67 18.46 -5.07
CA LEU A 110 -0.75 18.16 -4.83
C LEU A 110 -1.53 18.06 -6.14
N GLN A 111 -1.35 19.01 -7.06
CA GLN A 111 -1.99 18.99 -8.38
C GLN A 111 -1.65 17.70 -9.15
N ARG A 112 -0.36 17.32 -9.20
CA ARG A 112 0.08 16.09 -9.88
C ARG A 112 -0.47 14.83 -9.22
N VAL A 113 -0.49 14.76 -7.89
CA VAL A 113 -1.06 13.62 -7.16
C VAL A 113 -2.54 13.48 -7.47
N THR A 114 -3.30 14.58 -7.45
CA THR A 114 -4.72 14.61 -7.84
C THR A 114 -4.91 14.10 -9.27
N GLU A 115 -4.15 14.60 -10.23
CA GLU A 115 -4.22 14.15 -11.62
C GLU A 115 -3.95 12.64 -11.75
N LYS A 116 -2.88 12.13 -11.11
CA LYS A 116 -2.54 10.70 -11.16
C LYS A 116 -3.61 9.81 -10.54
N ILE A 117 -4.20 10.22 -9.41
CA ILE A 117 -5.27 9.47 -8.75
C ILE A 117 -6.51 9.44 -9.63
N LEU A 118 -6.92 10.59 -10.19
CA LEU A 118 -8.09 10.66 -11.08
C LEU A 118 -7.88 9.84 -12.37
N GLN A 119 -6.67 9.85 -12.94
CA GLN A 119 -6.32 9.02 -14.10
C GLN A 119 -6.30 7.52 -13.79
N ALA A 120 -6.15 7.13 -12.53
CA ALA A 120 -6.19 5.75 -12.08
C ALA A 120 -7.64 5.25 -11.83
N GLN A 121 -8.67 6.04 -12.14
CA GLN A 121 -10.06 5.61 -11.96
C GLN A 121 -10.42 4.50 -12.96
N THR A 122 -11.00 3.41 -12.45
CA THR A 122 -11.46 2.28 -13.25
C THR A 122 -12.87 2.53 -13.82
N SER A 123 -13.30 1.68 -14.76
CA SER A 123 -14.66 1.70 -15.30
C SER A 123 -15.74 1.55 -14.24
N GLU A 124 -15.43 0.86 -13.13
CA GLU A 124 -16.32 0.63 -11.99
C GLU A 124 -16.30 1.82 -11.01
N GLY A 125 -15.46 2.83 -11.24
CA GLY A 125 -15.37 4.03 -10.42
C GLY A 125 -14.37 3.96 -9.28
N ALA A 126 -13.71 2.82 -9.06
CA ALA A 126 -12.64 2.64 -8.07
C ALA A 126 -11.36 3.38 -8.51
N PHE A 127 -10.50 3.81 -7.57
CA PHE A 127 -9.19 4.39 -7.87
C PHE A 127 -8.08 3.35 -7.69
N GLY A 128 -7.45 2.93 -8.79
CA GLY A 128 -6.51 1.82 -8.83
C GLY A 128 -7.26 0.49 -8.72
N ASN A 129 -7.56 0.08 -7.49
CA ASN A 129 -8.49 -1.00 -7.19
C ASN A 129 -9.41 -0.62 -6.02
N ILE A 130 -10.29 -1.54 -5.64
CA ILE A 130 -11.28 -1.28 -4.59
C ILE A 130 -10.66 -1.11 -3.19
N TYR A 131 -9.45 -1.61 -2.96
CA TYR A 131 -8.74 -1.54 -1.67
C TYR A 131 -7.86 -0.29 -1.53
N SER A 132 -7.39 0.30 -2.64
CA SER A 132 -6.69 1.59 -2.65
C SER A 132 -7.63 2.80 -2.69
N SER A 133 -8.87 2.57 -3.15
CA SER A 133 -9.93 3.58 -3.24
C SER A 133 -10.22 4.33 -1.92
N PRO A 134 -10.25 3.69 -0.73
CA PRO A 134 -10.50 4.40 0.52
C PRO A 134 -9.52 5.55 0.77
N LEU A 135 -8.21 5.30 0.62
CA LEU A 135 -7.19 6.33 0.83
C LEU A 135 -7.24 7.42 -0.25
N ALA A 136 -7.48 7.04 -1.51
CA ALA A 136 -7.66 8.00 -2.59
C ALA A 136 -8.83 8.96 -2.31
N VAL A 137 -9.98 8.43 -1.87
CA VAL A 137 -11.14 9.26 -1.53
C VAL A 137 -10.85 10.13 -0.31
N GLN A 138 -10.17 9.62 0.73
CA GLN A 138 -9.74 10.46 1.86
C GLN A 138 -8.85 11.63 1.40
N PHE A 139 -7.90 11.39 0.50
CA PHE A 139 -7.06 12.44 -0.06
C PHE A 139 -7.88 13.50 -0.83
N LEU A 140 -8.83 13.08 -1.65
CA LEU A 140 -9.69 13.99 -2.41
C LEU A 140 -10.62 14.82 -1.49
N ILE A 141 -11.17 14.19 -0.45
CA ILE A 141 -11.91 14.90 0.62
C ILE A 141 -11.03 15.97 1.27
N ALA A 142 -9.78 15.62 1.61
CA ALA A 142 -8.85 16.49 2.31
C ALA A 142 -8.39 17.68 1.45
N THR A 143 -8.22 17.47 0.16
CA THR A 143 -7.70 18.49 -0.77
C THR A 143 -8.75 19.38 -1.39
N ARG A 144 -10.05 19.12 -1.12
CA ARG A 144 -11.22 19.88 -1.61
C ARG A 144 -10.88 20.59 -2.91
N THR A 145 -10.82 19.83 -4.00
CA THR A 145 -10.87 20.48 -5.31
C THR A 145 -12.10 21.40 -5.30
N HIS A 146 -12.00 22.59 -5.88
CA HIS A 146 -12.88 23.74 -5.61
C HIS A 146 -14.38 23.55 -6.01
N GLN A 147 -14.88 22.31 -6.09
CA GLN A 147 -16.26 21.97 -6.40
C GLN A 147 -17.03 21.65 -5.11
N LYS A 148 -18.10 22.41 -4.86
CA LYS A 148 -18.99 22.29 -3.69
C LYS A 148 -19.85 21.01 -3.64
N LYS A 149 -19.43 19.91 -4.26
CA LYS A 149 -20.14 18.61 -4.24
C LYS A 149 -19.20 17.55 -3.65
N PRO A 150 -19.72 16.47 -3.05
CA PRO A 150 -18.88 15.33 -2.68
C PRO A 150 -18.21 14.83 -3.97
N GLU A 151 -16.90 15.08 -4.07
CA GLU A 151 -16.10 14.73 -5.22
C GLU A 151 -15.90 13.21 -5.18
N CYS A 152 -16.35 12.54 -6.24
CA CYS A 152 -16.32 11.09 -6.47
C CYS A 152 -17.55 10.29 -6.02
N PRO A 153 -18.78 10.65 -6.45
CA PRO A 153 -19.97 9.83 -6.19
C PRO A 153 -19.83 8.41 -6.75
N ALA A 154 -19.13 8.23 -7.87
CA ALA A 154 -18.86 6.92 -8.46
C ALA A 154 -17.97 6.05 -7.55
N ALA A 155 -16.89 6.62 -7.00
CA ALA A 155 -15.98 5.87 -6.12
C ALA A 155 -16.67 5.48 -4.80
N VAL A 156 -17.44 6.39 -4.23
CA VAL A 156 -18.22 6.11 -3.01
C VAL A 156 -19.28 5.03 -3.28
N ALA A 157 -19.98 5.10 -4.41
CA ALA A 157 -20.93 4.06 -4.83
C ALA A 157 -20.24 2.69 -5.00
N ALA A 158 -19.07 2.63 -5.64
CA ALA A 158 -18.30 1.41 -5.79
C ALA A 158 -17.87 0.82 -4.43
N LEU A 159 -17.45 1.69 -3.50
CA LEU A 159 -17.11 1.27 -2.13
C LEU A 159 -18.32 0.69 -1.38
N PHE A 160 -19.50 1.32 -1.47
CA PHE A 160 -20.73 0.77 -0.88
C PHE A 160 -21.11 -0.58 -1.48
N GLN A 161 -21.10 -0.69 -2.80
CA GLN A 161 -21.41 -1.95 -3.49
C GLN A 161 -20.46 -3.08 -3.09
N SER A 162 -19.16 -2.79 -2.98
CA SER A 162 -18.15 -3.76 -2.55
C SER A 162 -18.31 -4.16 -1.07
N LEU A 163 -18.77 -3.23 -0.23
CA LEU A 163 -19.10 -3.50 1.17
C LEU A 163 -20.28 -4.47 1.29
N GLU A 164 -21.36 -4.24 0.53
CA GLU A 164 -22.53 -5.13 0.49
C GLU A 164 -22.18 -6.55 0.01
N GLN A 165 -21.21 -6.66 -0.90
CA GLN A 165 -20.69 -7.94 -1.39
C GLN A 165 -19.79 -8.66 -0.38
N GLY A 166 -19.41 -8.01 0.72
CA GLY A 166 -18.56 -8.60 1.76
C GLY A 166 -17.08 -8.70 1.39
N ASN A 167 -16.61 -7.86 0.45
CA ASN A 167 -15.21 -7.87 -0.02
C ASN A 167 -14.24 -7.25 1.00
N PHE A 168 -14.71 -6.33 1.87
CA PHE A 168 -13.86 -5.77 2.91
C PHE A 168 -13.79 -6.70 4.12
N ARG A 169 -12.95 -7.74 4.05
CA ARG A 169 -12.70 -8.65 5.18
C ARG A 169 -11.57 -8.16 6.07
N ASN A 170 -10.59 -7.47 5.51
CA ASN A 170 -9.40 -6.99 6.19
C ASN A 170 -9.69 -5.82 7.15
N ALA A 171 -9.31 -5.95 8.43
CA ALA A 171 -9.55 -4.93 9.44
C ALA A 171 -8.83 -3.60 9.15
N LEU A 172 -7.62 -3.64 8.58
CA LEU A 172 -6.89 -2.44 8.18
C LEU A 172 -7.65 -1.70 7.08
N ILE A 173 -8.13 -2.40 6.05
CA ILE A 173 -8.88 -1.75 4.97
C ILE A 173 -10.20 -1.18 5.49
N LYS A 174 -10.91 -1.89 6.39
CA LYS A 174 -12.09 -1.33 7.08
C LYS A 174 -11.76 -0.04 7.82
N SER A 175 -10.60 0.01 8.51
CA SER A 175 -10.16 1.21 9.23
C SER A 175 -9.81 2.38 8.29
N GLN A 176 -9.39 2.10 7.06
CA GLN A 176 -9.17 3.10 6.00
C GLN A 176 -10.47 3.52 5.31
N LEU A 177 -11.45 2.63 5.24
CA LEU A 177 -12.75 2.87 4.64
C LEU A 177 -13.67 3.72 5.54
N LEU A 178 -13.66 3.45 6.85
CA LEU A 178 -14.61 4.09 7.76
C LEU A 178 -14.58 5.63 7.71
N PRO A 179 -13.41 6.32 7.72
CA PRO A 179 -13.37 7.78 7.58
C PRO A 179 -14.10 8.29 6.34
N VAL A 180 -14.00 7.58 5.21
CA VAL A 180 -14.64 7.97 3.94
C VAL A 180 -16.15 8.07 4.09
N PHE A 181 -16.77 7.10 4.78
CA PHE A 181 -18.23 7.11 4.98
C PHE A 181 -18.71 8.24 5.90
N TYR A 182 -17.84 8.79 6.73
CA TYR A 182 -18.11 10.00 7.52
C TYR A 182 -17.69 11.30 6.81
N GLY A 183 -17.24 11.23 5.54
CA GLY A 183 -16.72 12.38 4.83
C GLY A 183 -15.45 12.95 5.48
N LYS A 184 -14.63 12.06 6.04
CA LYS A 184 -13.42 12.38 6.80
C LYS A 184 -12.17 11.81 6.15
N SER A 185 -11.04 12.40 6.51
CA SER A 185 -9.69 12.02 6.12
C SER A 185 -8.79 11.97 7.36
N TYR A 186 -7.56 11.47 7.18
CA TYR A 186 -6.54 11.58 8.23
C TYR A 186 -6.15 13.01 8.60
N LEU A 187 -6.45 14.02 7.78
CA LEU A 187 -6.22 15.42 8.15
C LEU A 187 -7.23 15.94 9.17
N ASP A 188 -8.42 15.35 9.27
CA ASP A 188 -9.41 15.77 10.26
C ASP A 188 -8.97 15.52 11.70
N ILE A 189 -7.89 14.75 11.92
CA ILE A 189 -7.32 14.49 13.26
C ILE A 189 -6.77 15.78 13.89
N THR A 190 -6.27 16.74 13.10
CA THR A 190 -5.65 17.98 13.62
C THR A 190 -6.63 18.86 14.39
N HIS A 191 -7.91 18.81 14.03
CA HIS A 191 -8.97 19.63 14.61
C HIS A 191 -10.01 18.79 15.36
N LYS A 192 -9.65 17.55 15.73
CA LYS A 192 -10.60 16.64 16.39
C LYS A 192 -10.64 16.91 17.89
N GLU A 193 -11.79 17.38 18.35
CA GLU A 193 -12.12 17.40 19.77
C GLU A 193 -12.79 16.08 20.16
N CYS A 194 -12.20 15.37 21.11
CA CYS A 194 -12.79 14.17 21.68
C CYS A 194 -13.93 14.60 22.62
N GLN A 195 -15.16 14.51 22.14
CA GLN A 195 -16.33 14.64 23.00
C GLN A 195 -16.49 13.35 23.78
N THR A 196 -16.51 13.45 25.11
CA THR A 196 -16.90 12.33 25.95
C THR A 196 -18.36 12.03 25.64
N GLU A 197 -18.65 10.83 25.12
CA GLU A 197 -20.01 10.33 25.01
C GLU A 197 -20.64 10.38 26.41
N ARG A 198 -21.46 11.39 26.69
CA ARG A 198 -22.37 11.33 27.83
C ARG A 198 -23.36 10.26 27.44
N GLY A 199 -23.29 9.09 28.08
CA GLY A 199 -24.08 7.90 27.77
C GLY A 199 -25.59 8.17 27.66
N GLY A 200 -26.01 8.67 26.51
CA GLY A 200 -27.38 8.68 26.05
C GLY A 200 -27.64 7.31 25.43
N ALA A 201 -28.72 6.68 25.87
CA ALA A 201 -29.10 5.31 25.55
C ALA A 201 -29.42 5.02 24.06
N GLU A 202 -28.97 5.86 23.12
CA GLU A 202 -29.33 5.77 21.69
C GLU A 202 -28.19 5.32 20.75
N GLU A 203 -26.94 5.23 21.21
CA GLU A 203 -25.85 4.59 20.46
C GLU A 203 -25.28 3.39 21.23
N SER A 204 -26.17 2.53 21.74
CA SER A 204 -25.73 1.16 21.98
C SER A 204 -25.48 0.55 20.60
N LEU A 205 -24.22 0.53 20.17
CA LEU A 205 -23.74 -0.40 19.15
C LEU A 205 -23.96 -1.80 19.72
N VAL A 206 -25.21 -2.26 19.69
CA VAL A 206 -25.56 -3.66 19.90
C VAL A 206 -24.89 -4.35 18.75
N LEU A 207 -23.68 -4.88 19.01
CA LEU A 207 -23.04 -5.84 18.14
C LEU A 207 -24.06 -6.95 17.98
N ALA A 208 -24.76 -6.95 16.84
CA ALA A 208 -25.66 -8.03 16.51
C ALA A 208 -24.87 -9.31 16.74
N ALA A 209 -25.41 -10.21 17.58
CA ALA A 209 -24.79 -11.50 17.83
C ALA A 209 -24.39 -12.05 16.46
N PRO A 210 -23.12 -12.47 16.26
CA PRO A 210 -22.62 -12.81 14.94
C PRO A 210 -23.56 -13.83 14.34
N THR A 211 -24.41 -13.39 13.42
CA THR A 211 -25.20 -14.28 12.59
C THR A 211 -24.15 -15.17 11.94
N PRO A 212 -24.19 -16.50 12.10
CA PRO A 212 -23.21 -17.36 11.48
C PRO A 212 -23.24 -17.02 9.99
N ALA A 213 -22.19 -16.33 9.53
CA ALA A 213 -22.08 -15.93 8.14
C ALA A 213 -22.33 -17.18 7.32
N SER A 214 -23.20 -17.07 6.32
CA SER A 214 -23.66 -18.19 5.49
C SER A 214 -22.55 -18.80 4.60
N GLY A 215 -21.28 -18.53 4.92
CA GLY A 215 -20.07 -19.08 4.32
C GLY A 215 -19.22 -19.85 5.32
N LYS A 216 -19.82 -20.64 6.24
CA LYS A 216 -19.04 -21.70 6.89
C LYS A 216 -18.52 -22.59 5.78
N ALA A 217 -17.20 -22.74 5.68
CA ALA A 217 -16.57 -23.65 4.74
C ALA A 217 -17.31 -24.98 4.78
N ASN A 218 -17.99 -25.35 3.69
CA ASN A 218 -18.76 -26.58 3.67
C ASN A 218 -17.75 -27.73 3.66
N PRO A 219 -17.54 -28.44 4.78
CA PRO A 219 -16.45 -29.41 4.89
C PRO A 219 -16.67 -30.62 3.97
N GLN A 220 -17.90 -30.80 3.47
CA GLN A 220 -18.26 -31.89 2.56
C GLN A 220 -17.85 -31.60 1.11
N ARG A 221 -17.75 -30.33 0.69
CA ARG A 221 -17.39 -29.98 -0.69
C ARG A 221 -15.95 -29.51 -0.75
N ARG A 222 -15.10 -30.25 -1.46
CA ARG A 222 -13.68 -29.92 -1.66
C ARG A 222 -13.45 -29.31 -3.04
N ILE A 223 -12.45 -28.43 -3.14
CA ILE A 223 -11.97 -27.85 -4.39
C ILE A 223 -10.51 -28.25 -4.61
N GLY A 224 -10.14 -28.49 -5.87
CA GLY A 224 -8.76 -28.70 -6.27
C GLY A 224 -8.09 -27.37 -6.59
N VAL A 225 -7.00 -27.05 -5.90
CA VAL A 225 -6.19 -25.85 -6.11
C VAL A 225 -4.80 -26.27 -6.57
N GLN A 226 -4.35 -25.81 -7.74
CA GLN A 226 -2.98 -26.05 -8.17
C GLN A 226 -2.06 -24.98 -7.59
N LEU A 227 -1.25 -25.37 -6.61
CA LEU A 227 -0.24 -24.50 -6.01
C LEU A 227 1.08 -24.61 -6.78
N VAL A 228 1.55 -23.48 -7.29
CA VAL A 228 2.78 -23.37 -8.06
C VAL A 228 3.71 -22.36 -7.40
N VAL A 229 4.94 -22.78 -7.10
CA VAL A 229 6.03 -21.89 -6.67
C VAL A 229 7.09 -21.90 -7.74
N LYS A 230 7.43 -20.73 -8.28
CA LYS A 230 8.49 -20.59 -9.27
C LYS A 230 9.74 -20.01 -8.61
N ARG A 231 10.90 -20.52 -9.02
CA ARG A 231 12.17 -19.83 -8.74
C ARG A 231 12.32 -18.71 -9.76
N PRO A 232 12.86 -17.55 -9.40
CA PRO A 232 13.41 -16.61 -10.38
C PRO A 232 14.94 -16.63 -10.32
N PRO A 233 15.63 -16.30 -11.42
CA PRO A 233 15.10 -15.94 -12.74
C PRO A 233 14.81 -17.15 -13.65
N ARG A 234 15.21 -18.35 -13.22
CA ARG A 234 15.00 -19.60 -13.97
C ARG A 234 13.54 -20.02 -13.78
N ARG A 235 12.70 -20.00 -14.81
CA ARG A 235 11.25 -20.34 -14.79
C ARG A 235 10.92 -21.79 -14.34
N ASP A 236 11.83 -22.41 -13.62
CA ASP A 236 11.71 -23.73 -13.02
C ASP A 236 10.70 -23.68 -11.87
N TYR A 237 9.93 -24.76 -11.76
CA TYR A 237 9.00 -24.96 -10.67
C TYR A 237 9.74 -25.50 -9.45
N LEU A 238 9.72 -24.75 -8.34
CA LEU A 238 10.15 -25.24 -7.02
C LEU A 238 9.13 -26.19 -6.41
N TYR A 239 7.86 -25.94 -6.72
CA TYR A 239 6.75 -26.72 -6.24
C TYR A 239 5.60 -26.61 -7.25
N LYS A 240 4.95 -27.74 -7.54
CA LYS A 240 3.77 -27.80 -8.40
C LYS A 240 2.94 -29.00 -7.98
N GLN A 241 1.89 -28.78 -7.20
CA GLN A 241 0.99 -29.83 -6.73
C GLN A 241 -0.46 -29.37 -6.74
N VAL A 242 -1.38 -30.33 -6.86
CA VAL A 242 -2.81 -30.10 -6.71
C VAL A 242 -3.21 -30.49 -5.29
N LEU A 243 -3.80 -29.54 -4.57
CA LEU A 243 -4.22 -29.67 -3.18
C LEU A 243 -5.75 -29.63 -3.11
N TYR A 244 -6.34 -30.56 -2.38
CA TYR A 244 -7.78 -30.60 -2.17
C TYR A 244 -8.12 -30.02 -0.80
N VAL A 245 -8.74 -28.86 -0.78
CA VAL A 245 -9.14 -28.13 0.44
C VAL A 245 -10.65 -27.93 0.48
N PRO A 246 -11.27 -27.75 1.67
CA PRO A 246 -12.68 -27.37 1.77
C PRO A 246 -13.02 -26.12 0.96
N LEU A 247 -14.22 -26.07 0.41
CA LEU A 247 -14.73 -24.87 -0.24
C LEU A 247 -14.78 -23.71 0.77
N GLY A 248 -14.23 -22.55 0.39
CA GLY A 248 -14.12 -21.37 1.26
C GLY A 248 -12.79 -21.28 2.03
N SER A 249 -11.88 -22.24 1.86
CA SER A 249 -10.53 -22.16 2.41
C SER A 249 -9.73 -20.98 1.85
N SER A 250 -8.93 -20.35 2.73
CA SER A 250 -7.99 -19.30 2.36
C SER A 250 -6.75 -19.84 1.64
N LEU A 251 -5.97 -18.96 1.01
CA LEU A 251 -4.63 -19.33 0.53
C LEU A 251 -3.73 -19.80 1.67
N LEU A 252 -3.85 -19.20 2.86
CA LEU A 252 -3.09 -19.65 4.02
C LEU A 252 -3.45 -21.10 4.40
N ASP A 253 -4.72 -21.49 4.28
CA ASP A 253 -5.14 -22.88 4.49
C ASP A 253 -4.57 -23.82 3.42
N VAL A 254 -4.47 -23.35 2.17
CA VAL A 254 -3.80 -24.10 1.08
C VAL A 254 -2.30 -24.28 1.39
N LEU A 255 -1.60 -23.25 1.86
CA LEU A 255 -0.19 -23.35 2.26
C LEU A 255 0.01 -24.32 3.44
N LYS A 256 -0.87 -24.27 4.44
CA LYS A 256 -0.89 -25.23 5.57
C LYS A 256 -1.20 -26.65 5.11
N ALA A 257 -2.09 -26.83 4.14
CA ALA A 257 -2.39 -28.13 3.57
C ALA A 257 -1.18 -28.69 2.80
N ALA A 258 -0.45 -27.84 2.07
CA ALA A 258 0.78 -28.21 1.39
C ALA A 258 1.87 -28.66 2.37
N GLU A 259 2.08 -27.91 3.46
CA GLU A 259 3.07 -28.23 4.49
C GLU A 259 2.81 -29.56 5.21
N ARG A 260 1.54 -29.94 5.38
CA ARG A 260 1.15 -31.22 5.98
C ARG A 260 1.31 -32.42 5.04
N GLN A 261 1.55 -32.19 3.73
CA GLN A 261 1.60 -33.27 2.75
C GLN A 261 2.96 -33.98 2.81
N ALA A 262 2.97 -35.23 3.29
CA ALA A 262 4.21 -35.99 3.48
C ALA A 262 4.98 -36.33 2.18
N ARG A 263 4.31 -36.33 1.02
CA ARG A 263 4.91 -36.80 -0.25
C ARG A 263 5.86 -35.79 -0.90
N VAL A 264 5.61 -34.49 -0.75
CA VAL A 264 6.41 -33.43 -1.36
C VAL A 264 6.65 -32.38 -0.29
N PRO A 265 7.88 -32.26 0.23
CA PRO A 265 8.19 -31.30 1.28
C PRO A 265 7.82 -29.88 0.83
N PHE A 266 7.02 -29.19 1.65
CA PHE A 266 6.66 -27.80 1.46
C PHE A 266 6.85 -27.06 2.78
N THR A 267 7.54 -25.93 2.74
CA THR A 267 7.70 -25.06 3.92
C THR A 267 7.41 -23.62 3.55
N PHE A 268 6.80 -22.89 4.47
CA PHE A 268 6.57 -21.46 4.31
C PHE A 268 6.71 -20.74 5.65
N GLU A 269 7.00 -19.45 5.60
CA GLU A 269 7.14 -18.59 6.76
C GLU A 269 6.26 -17.35 6.59
N THR A 270 5.61 -16.94 7.68
CA THR A 270 4.81 -15.72 7.72
C THR A 270 5.22 -14.83 8.87
N GLN A 271 5.10 -13.53 8.69
CA GLN A 271 5.24 -12.53 9.75
C GLN A 271 3.90 -11.81 9.97
N ASN A 272 3.55 -11.57 11.24
CA ASN A 272 2.35 -10.79 11.56
C ASN A 272 2.52 -9.34 11.12
N SER A 273 1.50 -8.78 10.47
CA SER A 273 1.41 -7.38 10.08
C SER A 273 0.02 -6.82 10.41
N LEU A 274 -0.15 -5.49 10.32
CA LEU A 274 -1.46 -4.86 10.49
C LEU A 274 -2.51 -5.35 9.46
N SER A 275 -2.04 -5.83 8.30
CA SER A 275 -2.89 -6.40 7.25
C SER A 275 -3.13 -7.91 7.42
N GLY A 276 -2.59 -8.53 8.47
CA GLY A 276 -2.62 -9.99 8.68
C GLY A 276 -1.28 -10.67 8.37
N PRO A 277 -1.27 -12.00 8.17
CA PRO A 277 -0.04 -12.77 7.97
C PRO A 277 0.57 -12.46 6.60
N MET A 278 1.78 -11.90 6.60
CA MET A 278 2.56 -11.59 5.41
C MET A 278 3.54 -12.73 5.11
N LEU A 279 3.52 -13.24 3.87
CA LEU A 279 4.42 -14.29 3.43
C LEU A 279 5.86 -13.78 3.30
N THR A 280 6.78 -14.31 4.11
CA THR A 280 8.19 -13.89 4.16
C THR A 280 9.13 -14.95 3.62
N GLY A 281 8.75 -16.23 3.65
CA GLY A 281 9.59 -17.31 3.17
C GLY A 281 8.78 -18.43 2.52
N VAL A 282 9.33 -19.05 1.48
CA VAL A 282 8.78 -20.26 0.86
C VAL A 282 9.94 -21.15 0.43
N MET A 283 9.89 -22.43 0.79
CA MET A 283 10.90 -23.44 0.42
C MET A 283 12.33 -23.01 0.80
N GLY A 284 12.49 -22.42 1.99
CA GLY A 284 13.77 -21.91 2.51
C GLY A 284 14.26 -20.60 1.87
N ILE A 285 13.57 -20.06 0.86
CA ILE A 285 13.91 -18.78 0.24
C ILE A 285 13.17 -17.66 0.97
N LYS A 286 13.92 -16.74 1.59
CA LYS A 286 13.36 -15.60 2.30
C LYS A 286 13.35 -14.33 1.45
N ALA A 287 12.30 -13.55 1.59
CA ALA A 287 12.27 -12.16 1.16
C ALA A 287 13.07 -11.35 2.20
N GLU A 288 14.32 -11.02 1.87
CA GLU A 288 15.16 -10.25 2.78
C GLU A 288 14.72 -8.79 2.88
N ALA A 289 14.60 -8.30 4.12
CA ALA A 289 14.28 -6.91 4.41
C ALA A 289 15.38 -5.99 3.86
N GLY A 290 15.01 -5.01 3.03
CA GLY A 290 15.95 -4.07 2.40
C GLY A 290 16.49 -4.49 1.03
N GLU A 291 16.29 -5.74 0.60
CA GLU A 291 16.68 -6.20 -0.74
C GLU A 291 15.62 -5.97 -1.83
N ARG A 292 14.48 -5.39 -1.45
CA ARG A 292 13.33 -5.12 -2.34
C ARG A 292 12.80 -6.36 -3.04
N LYS A 293 12.91 -7.51 -2.36
CA LYS A 293 12.32 -8.79 -2.78
C LYS A 293 11.10 -9.05 -1.91
N TYR A 294 10.04 -9.58 -2.51
CA TYR A 294 8.84 -10.02 -1.81
C TYR A 294 8.23 -11.20 -2.58
N TRP A 295 7.41 -11.97 -1.90
CA TRP A 295 6.62 -13.04 -2.53
C TRP A 295 5.37 -12.44 -3.17
N LYS A 296 5.33 -12.43 -4.50
CA LYS A 296 4.17 -11.99 -5.27
C LYS A 296 3.21 -13.16 -5.41
N ILE A 297 1.94 -12.91 -5.07
CA ILE A 297 0.88 -13.90 -5.15
C ILE A 297 0.03 -13.62 -6.40
N LEU A 298 -0.11 -14.62 -7.26
CA LEU A 298 -0.80 -14.52 -8.54
C LEU A 298 -1.90 -15.59 -8.65
N ARG A 299 -2.97 -15.25 -9.33
CA ARG A 299 -3.95 -16.19 -9.88
C ARG A 299 -3.69 -16.37 -11.38
N ALA A 300 -3.67 -17.61 -11.84
CA ALA A 300 -3.48 -17.86 -13.28
C ALA A 300 -4.67 -17.30 -14.10
N PRO A 301 -4.45 -16.86 -15.35
CA PRO A 301 -3.20 -16.95 -16.08
C PRO A 301 -2.12 -15.97 -15.59
N HIS A 302 -2.43 -14.71 -15.24
CA HIS A 302 -1.42 -13.72 -14.81
C HIS A 302 -1.97 -12.58 -13.89
N SER A 303 -3.08 -12.79 -13.20
CA SER A 303 -3.69 -11.73 -12.38
C SER A 303 -3.01 -11.62 -11.02
N VAL A 304 -2.51 -10.44 -10.69
CA VAL A 304 -2.03 -10.14 -9.33
C VAL A 304 -3.21 -10.17 -8.38
N LEU A 305 -3.01 -10.75 -7.20
CA LEU A 305 -4.06 -10.82 -6.20
C LEU A 305 -4.09 -9.53 -5.39
N ASP A 306 -5.28 -8.95 -5.29
CA ASP A 306 -5.53 -7.75 -4.48
C ASP A 306 -5.64 -8.06 -2.96
N GLU A 307 -5.81 -9.35 -2.61
CA GLU A 307 -5.82 -9.83 -1.23
C GLU A 307 -4.72 -10.86 -0.96
N GLY A 308 -4.13 -10.79 0.24
CA GLY A 308 -3.07 -11.72 0.66
C GLY A 308 -3.57 -13.07 1.21
N GLY A 309 -4.86 -13.24 1.49
CA GLY A 309 -5.26 -14.37 2.34
C GLY A 309 -6.74 -14.77 2.45
N TYR A 310 -7.68 -14.29 1.63
CA TYR A 310 -9.07 -14.81 1.68
C TYR A 310 -9.61 -15.01 0.26
N TRP A 311 -10.23 -16.16 0.00
CA TRP A 311 -10.85 -16.48 -1.30
C TRP A 311 -12.23 -17.08 -1.12
N GLU A 312 -13.14 -16.71 -2.00
CA GLU A 312 -14.36 -17.47 -2.25
C GLU A 312 -14.64 -17.49 -3.75
N ARG A 313 -14.87 -18.72 -4.26
CA ARG A 313 -15.29 -19.12 -5.62
C ARG A 313 -14.24 -19.24 -6.74
N GLN A 314 -14.40 -20.37 -7.44
CA GLN A 314 -13.79 -20.90 -8.67
C GLN A 314 -12.44 -21.62 -8.53
N GLU A 315 -12.32 -22.71 -9.30
CA GLU A 315 -11.14 -23.54 -9.44
C GLU A 315 -9.95 -22.65 -9.83
N MET A 316 -8.90 -22.65 -9.01
CA MET A 316 -7.81 -21.69 -9.14
C MET A 316 -6.46 -22.38 -9.18
N LEU A 317 -5.64 -21.90 -10.11
CA LEU A 317 -4.20 -22.02 -10.11
C LEU A 317 -3.60 -20.82 -9.37
N CYS A 318 -2.83 -21.07 -8.31
CA CYS A 318 -2.05 -20.03 -7.62
C CYS A 318 -0.59 -20.13 -8.06
N ALA A 319 -0.01 -19.03 -8.54
CA ALA A 319 1.42 -18.93 -8.82
C ALA A 319 2.08 -17.93 -7.85
N LEU A 320 3.13 -18.38 -7.17
CA LEU A 320 4.01 -17.54 -6.35
C LEU A 320 5.30 -17.26 -7.14
N GLU A 321 5.60 -15.99 -7.39
CA GLU A 321 6.84 -15.54 -8.04
C GLU A 321 7.57 -14.54 -7.14
N THR A 322 8.90 -14.61 -7.07
CA THR A 322 9.72 -13.52 -6.52
C THR A 322 10.23 -12.63 -7.67
N LEU A 323 10.26 -11.31 -7.50
CA LEU A 323 10.70 -10.41 -8.57
C LEU A 323 11.98 -9.67 -8.18
N PRO A 324 12.99 -9.58 -9.08
CA PRO A 324 14.10 -8.65 -8.93
C PRO A 324 13.68 -7.24 -9.40
N PHE A 325 13.97 -6.21 -8.61
CA PHE A 325 13.77 -4.82 -9.01
C PHE A 325 14.87 -4.41 -10.01
N TRP A 326 14.52 -4.20 -11.28
CA TRP A 326 15.48 -3.82 -12.32
C TRP A 326 16.02 -2.40 -12.08
N ARG A 327 17.36 -2.27 -12.05
CA ARG A 327 18.05 -0.98 -12.14
C ARG A 327 18.08 -0.53 -13.60
N HIS A 328 17.42 0.57 -13.94
CA HIS A 328 17.72 1.31 -15.17
C HIS A 328 19.06 2.02 -15.02
N ARG A 329 20.12 1.45 -15.61
CA ARG A 329 21.34 2.22 -15.93
C ARG A 329 21.10 2.96 -17.24
N TYR A 330 20.85 4.27 -17.14
CA TYR A 330 21.06 5.18 -18.26
C TYR A 330 22.55 5.19 -18.63
N LYS A 331 22.89 4.69 -19.82
CA LYS A 331 24.14 5.06 -20.50
C LYS A 331 23.91 6.41 -21.19
N LYS A 332 24.51 7.47 -20.65
CA LYS A 332 24.96 8.66 -21.40
C LYS A 332 26.50 8.56 -21.36
N GLY A 333 27.24 8.45 -22.46
CA GLY A 333 27.28 9.35 -23.60
C GLY A 333 28.42 10.34 -23.37
N PHE A 334 29.60 10.08 -23.96
CA PHE A 334 30.70 11.03 -24.05
C PHE A 334 31.22 11.09 -25.50
N TRP A 335 31.72 12.27 -25.84
CA TRP A 335 31.60 13.02 -27.11
C TRP A 335 32.55 12.60 -28.26
N PRO A 336 32.29 13.10 -29.50
CA PRO A 336 33.10 12.85 -30.69
C PRO A 336 34.30 13.81 -30.78
N ARG A 337 35.39 13.38 -31.42
CA ARG A 337 36.31 14.25 -32.16
C ARG A 337 37.02 13.47 -33.26
N GLN A 338 36.99 14.08 -34.44
CA GLN A 338 37.66 13.69 -35.67
C GLN A 338 39.16 13.48 -35.49
N LEU A 339 39.73 12.61 -36.33
CA LEU A 339 40.92 12.87 -37.15
C LEU A 339 41.10 11.70 -38.14
N SER A 340 40.76 11.95 -39.41
CA SER A 340 41.44 11.33 -40.58
C SER A 340 42.85 11.94 -40.71
N PRO A 341 43.78 11.47 -41.58
CA PRO A 341 43.60 10.55 -42.72
C PRO A 341 44.73 9.49 -42.90
N GLY A 342 44.52 8.59 -43.87
CA GLY A 342 45.59 8.26 -44.83
C GLY A 342 46.09 6.82 -44.92
N VAL A 343 45.94 6.28 -46.14
CA VAL A 343 46.88 5.42 -46.90
C VAL A 343 47.06 3.98 -46.35
N ALA A 344 46.92 2.88 -47.09
CA ALA A 344 46.79 2.56 -48.51
C ALA A 344 45.70 1.48 -48.69
#